data_AF-A0A7J4NXG0-F1
#
_entry.id   AF-A0A7J4NXG0-F1
#
_cell.length_a   1.000
_cell.length_b   1.000
_cell.length_c   1.000
_cell.angle_alpha   90.00
_cell.angle_beta   90.00
_cell.angle_gamma   90.00
#
_symmetry.space_group_name_H-M   'P 1'
#
loop_
_entity.id
_entity.type
_entity.pdbx_description
1 polymer ?
#
loop_
_entity_poly.entity_id
_entity_poly.type
_entity_poly.pdbx_seq_one_letter_code
_entity_poly.pdbx_strand_id
1 'polypeptide(L)'
;MDVVSLLIPAAFAFLAGILLLGYLVVHPLRMSSYLAMTCVMVFATGVAVSLIFWRDWTGGATAVGLCVVASLGGYVVMASRVLAADEKRVLPTILRKKGDPGLGHTAVVYFTHGESPTYTPINWIRQFREFDEQKKPFMPWLLRPLFLYNLRQRYLRIGKSDHYTLHALRLREIEQEYRRRGDDSTRFYLSFHDYNPRPDAAAIQALNDGASRIIVAEVFVTQSNHTVEGEKMVEALHPEEYGASVAFTKPLWDSKTMHRMFVERAEAAIGDTPREKVGVLLVGHGQPDEWDKEFATETQQEKAFKEAIMRALGEAGYRAENLAVAWMEFKEPKPAPKIKELVANGVEKILFYSACISADTVHSQCDVPDLVLAANVPEGISLINMGAWDNSSQTIRAITERIDAVK
;
A
#
# COMPACT_ATOMS: atom_id res chain seq x y z
N MET A 1 -18.92 5.59 -51.64
CA MET A 1 -17.67 5.54 -50.85
C MET A 1 -17.29 4.09 -50.63
N ASP A 2 -16.03 3.70 -50.88
CA ASP A 2 -15.57 2.32 -50.70
C ASP A 2 -15.47 1.98 -49.20
N VAL A 3 -16.06 0.87 -48.78
CA VAL A 3 -16.04 0.38 -47.38
C VAL A 3 -14.60 0.29 -46.87
N VAL A 4 -13.66 -0.11 -47.73
CA VAL A 4 -12.23 -0.21 -47.38
C VAL A 4 -11.67 1.15 -46.93
N SER A 5 -12.10 2.24 -47.57
CA SER A 5 -11.62 3.59 -47.21
C SER A 5 -12.09 4.05 -45.83
N LEU A 6 -13.19 3.50 -45.30
CA LEU A 6 -13.64 3.75 -43.92
C LEU A 6 -12.96 2.85 -42.88
N LEU A 7 -12.61 1.61 -43.26
CA LEU A 7 -12.04 0.64 -42.32
C LEU A 7 -10.60 0.98 -41.90
N ILE A 8 -9.80 1.57 -42.80
CA ILE A 8 -8.40 1.94 -42.52
C ILE A 8 -8.29 2.93 -41.35
N PRO A 9 -8.91 4.13 -41.39
CA PRO A 9 -8.81 5.08 -40.28
C PRO A 9 -9.43 4.51 -39.00
N ALA A 10 -10.50 3.71 -39.10
CA ALA A 10 -11.09 3.04 -37.94
C ALA A 10 -10.12 2.04 -37.27
N ALA A 11 -9.37 1.27 -38.06
CA ALA A 11 -8.36 0.35 -37.55
C ALA A 11 -7.21 1.09 -36.84
N PHE A 12 -6.73 2.20 -37.41
CA PHE A 12 -5.74 3.06 -36.75
C PHE A 12 -6.28 3.65 -35.44
N ALA A 13 -7.52 4.13 -35.43
CA ALA A 13 -8.14 4.66 -34.23
C ALA A 13 -8.32 3.58 -33.15
N PHE A 14 -8.72 2.35 -33.52
CA PHE A 14 -8.81 1.21 -32.61
C PHE A 14 -7.45 0.89 -31.97
N LEU A 15 -6.38 0.83 -32.77
CA LEU A 15 -5.02 0.62 -32.26
C LEU A 15 -4.57 1.78 -31.37
N ALA A 16 -4.92 3.03 -31.71
CA ALA A 16 -4.66 4.19 -30.86
C ALA A 16 -5.33 4.04 -29.49
N GLY A 17 -6.57 3.55 -29.42
CA GLY A 17 -7.27 3.26 -28.18
C GLY A 17 -6.57 2.21 -27.31
N ILE A 18 -6.09 1.11 -27.91
CA ILE A 18 -5.29 0.08 -27.23
C ILE A 18 -4.00 0.68 -26.67
N LEU A 19 -3.26 1.42 -27.50
CA LEU A 19 -1.96 1.97 -27.17
C LEU A 19 -2.06 3.07 -26.12
N LEU A 20 -3.10 3.90 -26.18
CA LEU A 20 -3.39 4.92 -25.18
C LEU A 20 -3.62 4.27 -23.81
N LEU A 21 -4.45 3.22 -23.73
CA LEU A 21 -4.63 2.53 -22.47
C LEU A 21 -3.34 1.86 -22.00
N GLY A 22 -2.59 1.25 -22.91
CA GLY A 22 -1.25 0.74 -22.62
C GLY A 22 -0.36 1.82 -22.01
N TYR A 23 -0.33 3.02 -22.59
CA TYR A 23 0.39 4.16 -22.03
C TYR A 23 -0.08 4.50 -20.62
N LEU A 24 -1.35 4.34 -20.25
CA LEU A 24 -1.82 4.64 -18.89
C LEU A 24 -1.29 3.66 -17.84
N VAL A 25 -1.17 2.37 -18.18
CA VAL A 25 -1.02 1.30 -17.17
C VAL A 25 0.29 0.52 -17.24
N VAL A 26 1.12 0.71 -18.28
CA VAL A 26 2.39 -0.03 -18.40
C VAL A 26 3.45 0.51 -17.45
N HIS A 27 4.44 -0.34 -17.16
CA HIS A 27 5.63 0.03 -16.39
C HIS A 27 6.30 1.30 -16.96
N PRO A 28 6.80 2.22 -16.11
CA PRO A 28 7.42 3.48 -16.54
C PRO A 28 8.45 3.34 -17.66
N LEU A 29 9.29 2.31 -17.62
CA LEU A 29 10.32 2.07 -18.65
C LEU A 29 9.77 1.84 -20.06
N ARG A 30 8.49 1.50 -20.21
CA ARG A 30 7.85 1.26 -21.51
C ARG A 30 6.88 2.38 -21.91
N MET A 31 6.50 3.28 -21.01
CA MET A 31 5.40 4.23 -21.25
C MET A 31 5.64 5.14 -22.46
N SER A 32 6.87 5.64 -22.65
CA SER A 32 7.21 6.53 -23.76
C SER A 32 7.01 5.87 -25.13
N SER A 33 7.26 4.56 -25.23
CA SER A 33 7.03 3.81 -26.48
C SER A 33 5.53 3.72 -26.82
N TYR A 34 4.69 3.44 -25.83
CA TYR A 34 3.23 3.42 -26.01
C TYR A 34 2.69 4.80 -26.38
N LEU A 35 3.20 5.86 -25.75
CA LEU A 35 2.81 7.24 -26.08
C LEU A 35 3.20 7.60 -27.52
N ALA A 36 4.44 7.33 -27.91
CA ALA A 36 4.92 7.60 -29.26
C ALA A 36 4.08 6.85 -30.31
N MET A 37 3.82 5.55 -30.09
CA MET A 37 2.97 4.76 -30.98
C MET A 37 1.52 5.27 -31.02
N THR A 38 0.98 5.75 -29.89
CA THR A 38 -0.34 6.39 -29.83
C THR A 38 -0.36 7.63 -30.73
N CYS A 39 0.63 8.52 -30.61
CA CYS A 39 0.75 9.71 -31.45
C CYS A 39 0.83 9.37 -32.94
N VAL A 40 1.61 8.34 -33.31
CA VAL A 40 1.72 7.87 -34.71
C VAL A 40 0.36 7.37 -35.22
N MET A 41 -0.38 6.59 -34.43
CA MET A 41 -1.71 6.09 -34.83
C MET A 41 -2.75 7.21 -34.92
N VAL A 42 -2.72 8.19 -34.02
CA VAL A 42 -3.59 9.37 -34.08
C VAL A 42 -3.28 10.20 -35.33
N PHE A 43 -1.99 10.42 -35.64
CA PHE A 43 -1.58 11.13 -36.85
C PHE A 43 -2.04 10.39 -38.12
N ALA A 44 -1.80 9.08 -38.20
CA ALA A 44 -2.23 8.26 -39.34
C ALA A 44 -3.77 8.28 -39.52
N THR A 45 -4.51 8.26 -38.41
CA THR A 45 -5.98 8.41 -38.41
C THR A 45 -6.38 9.77 -38.98
N GLY A 46 -5.75 10.86 -38.52
CA GLY A 46 -6.01 12.22 -38.98
C GLY A 46 -5.77 12.38 -40.47
N VAL A 47 -4.60 11.92 -40.97
CA VAL A 47 -4.27 11.96 -42.41
C VAL A 47 -5.31 11.20 -43.23
N ALA A 48 -5.65 9.97 -42.84
CA ALA A 48 -6.63 9.15 -43.56
C ALA A 48 -8.03 9.81 -43.59
N VAL A 49 -8.49 10.36 -42.47
CA VAL A 49 -9.77 11.08 -42.39
C VAL A 49 -9.75 12.36 -43.24
N SER A 50 -8.68 13.15 -43.23
CA SER A 50 -8.55 14.35 -44.05
C SER A 50 -8.60 14.04 -45.55
N LEU A 51 -7.97 12.95 -46.00
CA LEU A 51 -8.04 12.50 -47.39
C LEU A 51 -9.47 12.13 -47.80
N ILE A 52 -10.26 11.55 -46.89
CA ILE A 52 -11.68 11.26 -47.13
C ILE A 52 -12.48 12.56 -47.22
N PHE A 53 -12.28 13.50 -46.28
CA PHE A 53 -12.97 14.80 -46.31
C PHE A 53 -12.74 15.58 -47.61
N TRP A 54 -11.53 15.53 -48.15
CA TRP A 54 -11.22 16.18 -49.42
C TRP A 54 -12.03 15.58 -50.58
N ARG A 55 -12.24 14.25 -50.57
CA ARG A 55 -13.03 13.59 -51.62
C ARG A 55 -14.54 13.72 -51.40
N ASP A 56 -14.99 13.61 -50.16
CA ASP A 56 -16.40 13.53 -49.75
C ASP A 56 -16.56 13.93 -48.28
N TRP A 57 -17.14 15.11 -48.04
CA TRP A 57 -17.39 15.64 -46.70
C TRP A 57 -18.28 14.71 -45.84
N THR A 58 -19.32 14.12 -46.44
CA THR A 58 -20.25 13.24 -45.70
C THR A 58 -19.56 11.94 -45.30
N GLY A 59 -18.71 11.43 -46.20
CA GLY A 59 -17.82 10.33 -45.93
C GLY A 59 -16.81 10.62 -44.81
N GLY A 60 -16.23 11.81 -44.80
CA GLY A 60 -15.31 12.26 -43.76
C GLY A 60 -15.97 12.32 -42.38
N ALA A 61 -17.17 12.89 -42.29
CA ALA A 61 -17.94 12.94 -41.04
C ALA A 61 -18.28 11.54 -40.52
N THR A 62 -18.68 10.64 -41.42
CA THR A 62 -18.92 9.22 -41.09
C THR A 62 -17.66 8.54 -40.57
N ALA A 63 -16.51 8.77 -41.21
CA ALA A 63 -15.22 8.23 -40.79
C ALA A 63 -14.82 8.71 -39.39
N VAL A 64 -15.05 9.98 -39.06
CA VAL A 64 -14.80 10.53 -37.71
C VAL A 64 -15.61 9.78 -36.66
N GLY A 65 -16.93 9.63 -36.86
CA GLY A 65 -17.79 8.89 -35.95
C GLY A 65 -17.33 7.46 -35.74
N LEU A 66 -16.97 6.77 -36.84
CA LEU A 66 -16.44 5.41 -36.79
C LEU A 66 -15.10 5.34 -36.04
N CYS A 67 -14.20 6.30 -36.23
CA CYS A 67 -12.91 6.35 -35.53
C CYS A 67 -13.08 6.55 -34.02
N VAL A 68 -14.02 7.39 -33.59
CA VAL A 68 -14.32 7.58 -32.15
C VAL A 68 -14.80 6.28 -31.53
N VAL A 69 -15.77 5.61 -32.15
CA VAL A 69 -16.29 4.32 -31.68
C VAL A 69 -15.19 3.26 -31.67
N ALA A 70 -14.37 3.20 -32.72
CA ALA A 70 -13.26 2.25 -32.82
C ALA A 70 -12.19 2.49 -31.75
N SER A 71 -11.80 3.74 -31.48
CA SER A 71 -10.87 4.10 -30.42
C SER A 71 -11.38 3.70 -29.03
N LEU A 72 -12.66 3.99 -28.75
CA LEU A 72 -13.31 3.53 -27.52
C LEU A 72 -13.33 1.99 -27.42
N GLY A 73 -13.62 1.30 -28.53
CA GLY A 73 -13.56 -0.16 -28.60
C GLY A 73 -12.17 -0.71 -28.27
N GLY A 74 -11.11 -0.11 -28.83
CA GLY A 74 -9.72 -0.47 -28.55
C GLY A 74 -9.34 -0.26 -27.08
N TYR A 75 -9.76 0.87 -26.50
CA TYR A 75 -9.60 1.15 -25.08
C TYR A 75 -10.29 0.07 -24.23
N VAL A 76 -11.56 -0.25 -24.50
CA VAL A 76 -12.33 -1.25 -23.73
C VAL A 76 -11.68 -2.64 -23.80
N VAL A 77 -11.21 -3.06 -24.97
CA VAL A 77 -10.51 -4.35 -25.14
C VAL A 77 -9.24 -4.40 -24.30
N MET A 78 -8.42 -3.35 -24.34
CA MET A 78 -7.19 -3.31 -23.55
C MET A 78 -7.48 -3.20 -22.05
N ALA A 79 -8.53 -2.47 -21.64
CA ALA A 79 -8.96 -2.38 -20.25
C ALA A 79 -9.33 -3.76 -19.70
N SER A 80 -10.11 -4.52 -20.47
CA SER A 80 -10.51 -5.90 -20.15
C SER A 80 -9.31 -6.80 -19.99
N ARG A 81 -8.35 -6.73 -20.92
CA ARG A 81 -7.14 -7.53 -20.84
C ARG A 81 -6.30 -7.21 -19.61
N VAL A 82 -6.13 -5.94 -19.28
CA VAL A 82 -5.32 -5.48 -18.13
C VAL A 82 -6.00 -5.87 -16.83
N LEU A 83 -7.30 -5.62 -16.68
CA LEU A 83 -8.03 -5.89 -15.44
C LEU A 83 -8.27 -7.40 -15.22
N ALA A 84 -8.24 -8.21 -16.29
CA ALA A 84 -8.24 -9.67 -16.21
C ALA A 84 -6.85 -10.28 -15.91
N ALA A 85 -5.79 -9.48 -15.81
CA ALA A 85 -4.44 -10.00 -15.57
C ALA A 85 -4.32 -10.58 -14.16
N ASP A 86 -3.89 -11.83 -14.03
CA ASP A 86 -3.78 -12.52 -12.74
C ASP A 86 -2.33 -12.88 -12.41
N GLU A 87 -1.99 -12.88 -11.12
CA GLU A 87 -0.67 -13.29 -10.67
C GLU A 87 -0.65 -14.81 -10.51
N LYS A 88 0.21 -15.50 -11.25
CA LYS A 88 0.44 -16.93 -11.02
C LYS A 88 1.18 -17.12 -9.71
N ARG A 89 0.43 -17.40 -8.65
CA ARG A 89 0.99 -17.81 -7.36
C ARG A 89 1.55 -19.23 -7.49
N VAL A 90 2.86 -19.37 -7.32
CA VAL A 90 3.52 -20.68 -7.21
C VAL A 90 4.00 -20.83 -5.79
N LEU A 91 3.35 -21.71 -5.02
CA LEU A 91 3.78 -22.04 -3.68
C LEU A 91 4.95 -23.04 -3.73
N PRO A 92 5.94 -22.90 -2.84
CA PRO A 92 6.95 -23.94 -2.66
C PRO A 92 6.26 -25.24 -2.20
N THR A 93 6.85 -26.38 -2.55
CA THR A 93 6.34 -27.68 -2.09
C THR A 93 6.80 -27.94 -0.64
N ILE A 94 5.92 -28.47 0.20
CA ILE A 94 6.31 -28.99 1.51
C ILE A 94 7.08 -30.29 1.29
N LEU A 95 8.38 -30.27 1.58
CA LEU A 95 9.30 -31.40 1.49
C LEU A 95 9.30 -32.24 2.76
N ARG A 96 8.92 -31.64 3.89
CA ARG A 96 8.81 -32.32 5.18
C ARG A 96 7.71 -33.39 5.14
N LYS A 97 8.00 -34.55 5.73
CA LYS A 97 7.03 -35.64 5.84
C LYS A 97 6.09 -35.39 7.01
N LYS A 98 4.85 -35.87 6.90
CA LYS A 98 3.91 -35.86 8.03
C LYS A 98 4.47 -36.66 9.21
N GLY A 99 4.32 -36.13 10.41
CA GLY A 99 4.84 -36.71 11.66
C GLY A 99 6.34 -36.50 11.92
N ASP A 100 7.08 -35.86 11.01
CA ASP A 100 8.49 -35.51 11.24
C ASP A 100 8.59 -34.40 12.30
N PRO A 101 9.26 -34.61 13.46
CA PRO A 101 9.36 -33.61 14.52
C PRO A 101 10.27 -32.42 14.15
N GLY A 102 11.05 -32.51 13.06
CA GLY A 102 11.94 -31.45 12.59
C GLY A 102 13.23 -31.35 13.41
N LEU A 103 13.82 -30.15 13.43
CA LEU A 103 15.13 -29.87 14.03
C LEU A 103 15.04 -29.11 15.37
N GLY A 104 13.83 -28.91 15.91
CA GLY A 104 13.62 -28.32 17.24
C GLY A 104 13.65 -26.79 17.30
N HIS A 105 13.92 -26.10 16.18
CA HIS A 105 14.06 -24.64 16.17
C HIS A 105 12.69 -23.92 16.10
N THR A 106 12.62 -22.68 16.59
CA THR A 106 11.43 -21.82 16.46
C THR A 106 11.57 -20.94 15.23
N ALA A 107 10.61 -21.00 14.32
CA ALA A 107 10.51 -20.07 13.20
C ALA A 107 9.61 -18.89 13.56
N VAL A 108 10.05 -17.68 13.24
CA VAL A 108 9.24 -16.45 13.29
C VAL A 108 8.95 -16.03 11.86
N VAL A 109 7.70 -16.17 11.44
CA VAL A 109 7.18 -15.64 10.17
C VAL A 109 6.74 -14.21 10.42
N TYR A 110 7.61 -13.26 10.07
CA TYR A 110 7.33 -11.83 10.13
C TYR A 110 6.30 -11.49 9.06
N PHE A 111 5.17 -10.92 9.46
CA PHE A 111 4.01 -10.72 8.60
C PHE A 111 3.54 -9.26 8.63
N THR A 112 3.42 -8.64 7.45
CA THR A 112 3.05 -7.22 7.27
C THR A 112 2.39 -7.01 5.90
N HIS A 113 1.90 -5.79 5.61
CA HIS A 113 1.47 -5.43 4.25
C HIS A 113 2.61 -5.51 3.24
N GLY A 114 2.30 -5.75 1.97
CA GLY A 114 3.28 -5.76 0.89
C GLY A 114 3.18 -4.52 0.01
N GLU A 115 4.32 -3.97 -0.42
CA GLU A 115 4.34 -2.97 -1.50
C GLU A 115 5.47 -3.33 -2.46
N SER A 116 5.18 -3.26 -3.76
CA SER A 116 6.19 -3.51 -4.79
C SER A 116 7.20 -2.35 -4.82
N PRO A 117 8.52 -2.62 -4.91
CA PRO A 117 9.54 -1.57 -4.99
C PRO A 117 9.35 -0.63 -6.18
N THR A 118 8.81 -1.13 -7.29
CA THR A 118 8.46 -0.34 -8.46
C THR A 118 6.99 -0.50 -8.82
N TYR A 119 6.48 0.40 -9.66
CA TYR A 119 5.10 0.35 -10.12
C TYR A 119 4.75 -1.00 -10.74
N THR A 120 3.80 -1.70 -10.13
CA THR A 120 3.10 -2.84 -10.69
C THR A 120 1.61 -2.69 -10.43
N PRO A 121 0.75 -2.79 -11.46
CA PRO A 121 -0.69 -2.62 -11.26
C PRO A 121 -1.34 -3.86 -10.62
N ILE A 122 -0.65 -5.01 -10.52
CA ILE A 122 -1.27 -6.30 -10.21
C ILE A 122 -1.93 -6.34 -8.83
N ASN A 123 -1.32 -5.72 -7.82
CA ASN A 123 -1.86 -5.68 -6.46
C ASN A 123 -3.20 -4.92 -6.43
N TRP A 124 -3.28 -3.77 -7.10
CA TRP A 124 -4.51 -3.00 -7.21
C TRP A 124 -5.55 -3.66 -8.11
N ILE A 125 -5.14 -4.38 -9.16
CA ILE A 125 -6.06 -5.17 -9.98
C ILE A 125 -6.74 -6.24 -9.12
N ARG A 126 -6.01 -6.91 -8.22
CA ARG A 126 -6.58 -7.84 -7.24
C ARG A 126 -7.55 -7.14 -6.29
N GLN A 127 -7.14 -6.01 -5.70
CA GLN A 127 -8.00 -5.21 -4.83
C GLN A 127 -9.32 -4.80 -5.52
N PHE A 128 -9.26 -4.44 -6.81
CA PHE A 128 -10.48 -4.12 -7.57
C PHE A 128 -11.44 -5.31 -7.69
N ARG A 129 -10.92 -6.53 -7.84
CA ARG A 129 -11.76 -7.73 -7.86
C ARG A 129 -12.37 -8.01 -6.50
N GLU A 130 -11.60 -7.86 -5.43
CA GLU A 130 -12.11 -8.02 -4.07
C GLU A 130 -13.25 -7.02 -3.81
N PHE A 131 -13.10 -5.76 -4.22
CA PHE A 131 -14.19 -4.79 -4.15
C PHE A 131 -15.41 -5.20 -4.99
N ASP A 132 -15.21 -5.74 -6.20
CA ASP A 132 -16.31 -6.22 -7.04
C ASP A 132 -17.04 -7.42 -6.43
N GLU A 133 -16.29 -8.41 -5.93
CA GLU A 133 -16.80 -9.62 -5.28
C GLU A 133 -17.59 -9.28 -4.01
N GLN A 134 -17.09 -8.31 -3.23
CA GLN A 134 -17.74 -7.80 -2.03
C GLN A 134 -18.82 -6.73 -2.31
N LYS A 135 -19.04 -6.39 -3.59
CA LYS A 135 -19.98 -5.35 -4.05
C LYS A 135 -19.76 -3.99 -3.37
N LYS A 136 -18.51 -3.63 -3.11
CA LYS A 136 -18.14 -2.35 -2.49
C LYS A 136 -18.03 -1.27 -3.57
N PRO A 137 -18.69 -0.11 -3.39
CA PRO A 137 -18.57 0.98 -4.34
C PRO A 137 -17.16 1.58 -4.25
N PHE A 138 -16.44 1.60 -5.38
CA PHE A 138 -15.14 2.25 -5.47
C PHE A 138 -15.06 3.15 -6.70
N MET A 139 -14.88 2.57 -7.88
CA MET A 139 -14.80 3.33 -9.13
C MET A 139 -15.32 2.49 -10.31
N PRO A 140 -16.05 3.09 -11.26
CA PRO A 140 -16.49 2.41 -12.47
C PRO A 140 -15.33 1.70 -13.19
N TRP A 141 -15.61 0.50 -13.68
CA TRP A 141 -14.62 -0.39 -14.31
C TRP A 141 -13.81 0.30 -15.43
N LEU A 142 -14.47 1.11 -16.27
CA LEU A 142 -13.83 1.86 -17.37
C LEU A 142 -12.81 2.90 -16.92
N LEU A 143 -12.91 3.39 -15.67
CA LEU A 143 -12.04 4.44 -15.13
C LEU A 143 -10.86 3.89 -14.32
N ARG A 144 -10.84 2.58 -14.01
CA ARG A 144 -9.72 1.90 -13.32
C ARG A 144 -8.33 2.16 -13.93
N PRO A 145 -8.16 2.17 -15.27
CA PRO A 145 -6.88 2.54 -15.87
C PRO A 145 -6.38 3.94 -15.50
N LEU A 146 -7.27 4.91 -15.24
CA LEU A 146 -6.87 6.26 -14.81
C LEU A 146 -6.35 6.27 -13.37
N PHE A 147 -6.93 5.46 -12.49
CA PHE A 147 -6.36 5.25 -11.16
C PHE A 147 -4.97 4.61 -11.23
N LEU A 148 -4.82 3.57 -12.06
CA LEU A 148 -3.52 2.92 -12.27
C LEU A 148 -2.48 3.89 -12.86
N TYR A 149 -2.89 4.82 -13.71
CA TYR A 149 -2.05 5.91 -14.20
C TYR A 149 -1.61 6.84 -13.07
N ASN A 150 -2.54 7.28 -12.21
CA ASN A 150 -2.23 8.14 -11.07
C ASN A 150 -1.29 7.44 -10.08
N LEU A 151 -1.52 6.16 -9.80
CA LEU A 151 -0.61 5.33 -9.01
C LEU A 151 0.80 5.31 -9.62
N ARG A 152 0.92 5.15 -10.93
CA ARG A 152 2.23 5.22 -11.60
C ARG A 152 2.90 6.57 -11.45
N GLN A 153 2.15 7.67 -11.54
CA GLN A 153 2.71 9.01 -11.32
C GLN A 153 3.26 9.18 -9.90
N ARG A 154 2.58 8.59 -8.90
CA ARG A 154 3.07 8.58 -7.52
C ARG A 154 4.40 7.83 -7.39
N TYR A 155 4.52 6.64 -8.01
CA TYR A 155 5.78 5.90 -8.08
C TYR A 155 6.89 6.67 -8.80
N LEU A 156 6.57 7.38 -9.89
CA LEU A 156 7.53 8.22 -10.60
C LEU A 156 8.02 9.38 -9.73
N ARG A 157 7.14 9.96 -8.90
CA ARG A 157 7.47 11.06 -7.99
C ARG A 157 8.44 10.64 -6.89
N ILE A 158 8.22 9.47 -6.29
CA ILE A 158 9.09 8.93 -5.22
C ILE A 158 10.29 8.13 -5.77
N GLY A 159 10.26 7.79 -7.06
CA GLY A 159 11.28 6.96 -7.74
C GLY A 159 11.12 5.47 -7.48
N LYS A 160 11.05 5.06 -6.20
CA LYS A 160 10.82 3.68 -5.77
C LYS A 160 10.22 3.65 -4.36
N SER A 161 9.59 2.53 -4.01
CA SER A 161 9.19 2.23 -2.64
C SER A 161 10.31 1.47 -1.91
N ASP A 162 10.68 1.95 -0.72
CA ASP A 162 11.63 1.28 0.16
C ASP A 162 10.96 0.35 1.19
N HIS A 163 9.64 0.14 1.08
CA HIS A 163 8.84 -0.64 2.02
C HIS A 163 9.43 -2.04 2.29
N TYR A 164 9.71 -2.80 1.23
CA TYR A 164 10.33 -4.13 1.33
C TYR A 164 11.69 -4.06 2.04
N THR A 165 12.54 -3.11 1.64
CA THR A 165 13.91 -2.97 2.15
C THR A 165 13.90 -2.65 3.64
N LEU A 166 13.01 -1.75 4.07
CA LEU A 166 12.86 -1.37 5.48
C LEU A 166 12.39 -2.56 6.33
N HIS A 167 11.43 -3.34 5.85
CA HIS A 167 10.98 -4.54 6.56
C HIS A 167 12.06 -5.63 6.62
N ALA A 168 12.83 -5.83 5.55
CA ALA A 168 13.96 -6.76 5.56
C ALA A 168 15.06 -6.31 6.53
N LEU A 169 15.38 -5.01 6.56
CA LEU A 169 16.32 -4.43 7.52
C LEU A 169 15.83 -4.64 8.96
N ARG A 170 14.56 -4.32 9.23
CA ARG A 170 13.97 -4.49 10.56
C ARG A 170 14.00 -5.94 11.03
N LEU A 171 13.65 -6.89 10.16
CA LEU A 171 13.72 -8.31 10.47
C LEU A 171 15.15 -8.73 10.84
N ARG A 172 16.14 -8.24 10.10
CA ARG A 172 17.56 -8.49 10.39
C ARG A 172 17.97 -7.91 11.75
N GLU A 173 17.48 -6.74 12.12
CA GLU A 173 17.80 -6.13 13.42
C GLU A 173 17.12 -6.83 14.59
N ILE A 174 15.88 -7.32 14.40
CA ILE A 174 15.22 -8.22 15.34
C ILE A 174 16.06 -9.49 15.51
N GLU A 175 16.46 -10.14 14.42
CA GLU A 175 17.30 -11.34 14.49
C GLU A 175 18.61 -11.08 15.24
N GLN A 176 19.31 -9.99 14.93
CA GLN A 176 20.53 -9.61 15.64
C GLN A 176 20.30 -9.41 17.14
N GLU A 177 19.15 -8.86 17.53
CA GLU A 177 18.81 -8.69 18.94
C GLU A 177 18.65 -10.05 19.64
N TYR A 178 18.02 -11.04 19.01
CA TYR A 178 17.98 -12.41 19.55
C TYR A 178 19.38 -13.04 19.65
N ARG A 179 20.24 -12.85 18.63
CA ARG A 179 21.64 -13.34 18.69
C ARG A 179 22.44 -12.69 19.81
N ARG A 180 22.28 -11.39 20.05
CA ARG A 180 22.93 -10.68 21.17
C ARG A 180 22.51 -11.23 22.54
N ARG A 181 21.29 -11.74 22.66
CA ARG A 181 20.77 -12.41 23.86
C ARG A 181 21.20 -13.88 23.99
N GLY A 182 21.98 -14.40 23.04
CA GLY A 182 22.45 -15.78 23.02
C GLY A 182 21.41 -16.79 22.52
N ASP A 183 20.36 -16.35 21.83
CA ASP A 183 19.42 -17.26 21.20
C ASP A 183 19.86 -17.59 19.78
N ASP A 184 20.34 -18.82 19.58
CA ASP A 184 20.71 -19.39 18.27
C ASP A 184 19.64 -20.35 17.71
N SER A 185 18.52 -20.49 18.42
CA SER A 185 17.46 -21.46 18.15
C SER A 185 16.24 -20.87 17.43
N THR A 186 16.09 -19.54 17.41
CA THR A 186 15.04 -18.87 16.62
C THR A 186 15.54 -18.50 15.22
N ARG A 187 14.74 -18.71 14.18
CA ARG A 187 15.01 -18.31 12.79
C ARG A 187 13.90 -17.40 12.27
N PHE A 188 14.23 -16.48 11.39
CA PHE A 188 13.33 -15.41 10.95
C PHE A 188 13.05 -15.49 9.46
N TYR A 189 11.77 -15.38 9.09
CA TYR A 189 11.28 -15.48 7.72
C TYR A 189 10.42 -14.26 7.42
N LEU A 190 10.76 -13.53 6.36
CA LEU A 190 9.99 -12.36 5.94
C LEU A 190 8.77 -12.82 5.15
N SER A 191 7.63 -12.17 5.35
CA SER A 191 6.43 -12.39 4.55
C SER A 191 5.55 -11.14 4.45
N PHE A 192 4.76 -11.09 3.38
CA PHE A 192 3.91 -9.97 3.03
C PHE A 192 2.51 -10.45 2.63
N HIS A 193 1.45 -9.73 3.02
CA HIS A 193 0.10 -10.05 2.58
C HIS A 193 -0.04 -9.85 1.05
N ASP A 194 0.38 -8.67 0.59
CA ASP A 194 0.16 -8.19 -0.78
C ASP A 194 1.36 -8.36 -1.71
N TYR A 195 2.40 -9.03 -1.25
CA TYR A 195 3.64 -9.21 -2.01
C TYR A 195 4.27 -10.57 -1.69
N ASN A 196 5.31 -10.95 -2.44
CA ASN A 196 6.01 -12.21 -2.20
C ASN A 196 7.26 -11.99 -1.34
N PRO A 197 7.64 -12.98 -0.52
CA PRO A 197 6.87 -14.19 -0.20
C PRO A 197 5.64 -13.89 0.67
N ARG A 198 4.58 -14.69 0.52
CA ARG A 198 3.37 -14.64 1.37
C ARG A 198 3.52 -15.48 2.65
N PRO A 199 2.65 -15.31 3.66
CA PRO A 199 2.75 -16.03 4.94
C PRO A 199 2.84 -17.55 4.79
N ASP A 200 2.05 -18.14 3.90
CA ASP A 200 2.11 -19.58 3.62
C ASP A 200 3.44 -20.01 2.98
N ALA A 201 3.94 -19.29 1.98
CA ALA A 201 5.23 -19.60 1.36
C ALA A 201 6.38 -19.51 2.38
N ALA A 202 6.36 -18.52 3.27
CA ALA A 202 7.32 -18.39 4.36
C ALA A 202 7.18 -19.52 5.40
N ALA A 203 5.95 -19.91 5.75
CA ALA A 203 5.70 -21.03 6.65
C ALA A 203 6.13 -22.37 6.06
N ILE A 204 5.91 -22.60 4.75
CA ILE A 204 6.40 -23.79 4.05
C ILE A 204 7.93 -23.84 4.08
N GLN A 205 8.60 -22.70 3.83
CA GLN A 205 10.06 -22.62 3.94
C GLN A 205 10.52 -22.96 5.36
N ALA A 206 9.87 -22.40 6.39
CA ALA A 206 10.18 -22.70 7.79
C ALA A 206 9.99 -24.19 8.13
N LEU A 207 8.92 -24.82 7.64
CA LEU A 207 8.69 -26.26 7.80
C LEU A 207 9.82 -27.08 7.16
N ASN A 208 10.19 -26.74 5.92
CA ASN A 208 11.26 -27.40 5.18
C ASN A 208 12.64 -27.22 5.83
N ASP A 209 12.86 -26.10 6.50
CA ASP A 209 14.08 -25.83 7.27
C ASP A 209 14.08 -26.53 8.64
N GLY A 210 13.01 -27.26 8.98
CA GLY A 210 12.90 -28.10 10.17
C GLY A 210 12.34 -27.39 11.40
N ALA A 211 11.48 -26.39 11.26
CA ALA A 211 10.90 -25.67 12.39
C ALA A 211 9.93 -26.57 13.19
N SER A 212 10.12 -26.70 14.50
CA SER A 212 9.17 -27.45 15.36
C SER A 212 8.11 -26.53 15.97
N ARG A 213 8.28 -25.21 15.82
CA ARG A 213 7.30 -24.20 16.19
C ARG A 213 7.34 -23.06 15.17
N ILE A 214 6.18 -22.54 14.80
CA ILE A 214 6.02 -21.37 13.93
C ILE A 214 5.28 -20.30 14.73
N ILE A 215 5.88 -19.13 14.85
CA ILE A 215 5.25 -17.92 15.39
C ILE A 215 4.99 -16.99 14.22
N VAL A 216 3.72 -16.67 13.95
CA VAL A 216 3.35 -15.64 12.98
C VAL A 216 3.33 -14.30 13.71
N ALA A 217 4.32 -13.47 13.39
CA ALA A 217 4.53 -12.16 14.01
C ALA A 217 3.83 -11.08 13.17
N GLU A 218 2.64 -10.70 13.60
CA GLU A 218 1.80 -9.67 13.00
C GLU A 218 2.35 -8.27 13.28
N VAL A 219 2.95 -7.66 12.25
CA VAL A 219 3.44 -6.28 12.29
C VAL A 219 2.42 -5.33 11.70
N PHE A 220 1.26 -5.28 12.34
CA PHE A 220 0.12 -4.43 12.02
C PHE A 220 -0.29 -3.63 13.25
N VAL A 221 -1.02 -2.52 13.06
CA VAL A 221 -1.66 -1.83 14.20
C VAL A 221 -2.82 -2.68 14.71
N THR A 222 -3.67 -3.10 13.79
CA THR A 222 -5.00 -3.62 14.05
C THR A 222 -5.11 -5.05 13.57
N GLN A 223 -6.11 -5.75 14.12
CA GLN A 223 -6.62 -6.98 13.54
C GLN A 223 -7.60 -6.60 12.44
N SER A 224 -7.24 -6.92 11.20
CA SER A 224 -7.96 -6.56 9.98
C SER A 224 -8.31 -7.80 9.16
N ASN A 225 -9.01 -7.61 8.04
CA ASN A 225 -9.19 -8.67 7.05
C ASN A 225 -7.83 -9.27 6.62
N HIS A 226 -6.83 -8.42 6.39
CA HIS A 226 -5.52 -8.86 5.93
C HIS A 226 -4.78 -9.71 6.96
N THR A 227 -4.87 -9.38 8.26
CA THR A 227 -4.23 -10.19 9.29
C THR A 227 -4.86 -11.58 9.35
N VAL A 228 -6.19 -11.63 9.44
CA VAL A 228 -6.96 -12.89 9.48
C VAL A 228 -6.73 -13.76 8.23
N GLU A 229 -6.65 -13.15 7.05
CA GLU A 229 -6.34 -13.90 5.83
C GLU A 229 -4.92 -14.48 5.85
N GLY A 230 -3.94 -13.74 6.37
CA GLY A 230 -2.58 -14.24 6.55
C GLY A 230 -2.49 -15.39 7.56
N GLU A 231 -3.24 -15.31 8.67
CA GLU A 231 -3.35 -16.41 9.63
C GLU A 231 -3.91 -17.67 8.96
N LYS A 232 -5.04 -17.54 8.24
CA LYS A 232 -5.67 -18.63 7.50
C LYS A 232 -4.76 -19.25 6.44
N MET A 233 -3.90 -18.45 5.79
CA MET A 233 -2.91 -18.96 4.84
C MET A 233 -1.93 -19.94 5.52
N VAL A 234 -1.49 -19.65 6.74
CA VAL A 234 -0.59 -20.53 7.50
C VAL A 234 -1.34 -21.74 8.06
N GLU A 235 -2.54 -21.54 8.62
CA GLU A 235 -3.37 -22.62 9.17
C GLU A 235 -3.76 -23.66 8.11
N ALA A 236 -4.05 -23.23 6.87
CA ALA A 236 -4.41 -24.12 5.76
C ALA A 236 -3.30 -25.10 5.36
N LEU A 237 -2.06 -24.90 5.84
CA LEU A 237 -0.95 -25.84 5.63
C LEU A 237 -0.97 -27.02 6.61
N HIS A 238 -1.79 -26.95 7.67
CA HIS A 238 -1.82 -27.90 8.77
C HIS A 238 -0.43 -28.22 9.35
N PRO A 239 0.35 -27.22 9.83
CA PRO A 239 1.72 -27.44 10.31
C PRO A 239 1.86 -28.52 11.39
N GLU A 240 0.81 -28.76 12.18
CA GLU A 240 0.70 -29.80 13.19
C GLU A 240 0.86 -31.21 12.60
N GLU A 241 0.35 -31.46 11.40
CA GLU A 241 0.52 -32.74 10.70
C GLU A 241 1.99 -32.97 10.33
N TYR A 242 2.77 -31.90 10.22
CA TYR A 242 4.21 -31.90 9.96
C TYR A 242 5.03 -31.72 11.24
N GLY A 243 4.44 -31.93 12.43
CA GLY A 243 5.17 -31.89 13.70
C GLY A 243 5.60 -30.49 14.14
N ALA A 244 4.89 -29.44 13.71
CA ALA A 244 5.13 -28.07 14.14
C ALA A 244 3.89 -27.45 14.79
N SER A 245 4.04 -26.78 15.94
CA SER A 245 2.95 -26.00 16.55
C SER A 245 2.92 -24.57 15.98
N VAL A 246 1.74 -23.95 15.88
CA VAL A 246 1.58 -22.56 15.43
C VAL A 246 1.13 -21.67 16.58
N ALA A 247 1.69 -20.47 16.67
CA ALA A 247 1.21 -19.39 17.54
C ALA A 247 1.15 -18.08 16.76
N PHE A 248 0.14 -17.25 17.06
CA PHE A 248 -0.03 -15.93 16.46
C PHE A 248 0.25 -14.86 17.51
N THR A 249 1.08 -13.88 17.16
CA THR A 249 1.17 -12.67 17.98
C THR A 249 -0.10 -11.84 17.79
N LYS A 250 -0.38 -10.92 18.72
CA LYS A 250 -1.42 -9.91 18.50
C LYS A 250 -0.85 -8.66 17.82
N PRO A 251 -1.69 -7.86 17.13
CA PRO A 251 -1.29 -6.56 16.56
C PRO A 251 -0.73 -5.58 17.60
N LEU A 252 -0.16 -4.46 17.16
CA LEU A 252 0.64 -3.55 17.97
C LEU A 252 -0.12 -2.36 18.59
N TRP A 253 -1.44 -2.25 18.43
CA TRP A 253 -2.22 -1.08 18.89
C TRP A 253 -2.10 -0.78 20.41
N ASP A 254 -1.93 -1.78 21.26
CA ASP A 254 -1.77 -1.61 22.72
C ASP A 254 -0.29 -1.55 23.16
N SER A 255 0.66 -1.51 22.22
CA SER A 255 2.09 -1.43 22.54
C SER A 255 2.49 -0.04 23.06
N LYS A 256 2.72 0.04 24.39
CA LYS A 256 3.30 1.24 25.04
C LYS A 256 4.67 1.61 24.47
N THR A 257 5.42 0.63 23.98
CA THR A 257 6.72 0.84 23.32
C THR A 257 6.53 1.56 21.98
N MET A 258 5.54 1.16 21.19
CA MET A 258 5.16 1.90 19.98
C MET A 258 4.64 3.30 20.28
N HIS A 259 3.82 3.50 21.33
CA HIS A 259 3.35 4.85 21.68
C HIS A 259 4.51 5.79 22.03
N ARG A 260 5.51 5.31 22.78
CA ARG A 260 6.72 6.07 23.12
C ARG A 260 7.58 6.42 21.89
N MET A 261 7.61 5.54 20.87
CA MET A 261 8.31 5.83 19.61
C MET A 261 7.87 7.18 19.01
N PHE A 262 6.57 7.48 19.00
CA PHE A 262 6.08 8.75 18.44
C PHE A 262 6.56 9.96 19.25
N VAL A 263 6.60 9.84 20.58
CA VAL A 263 7.12 10.91 21.46
C VAL A 263 8.61 11.12 21.19
N GLU A 264 9.41 10.05 21.20
CA GLU A 264 10.86 10.14 20.97
C GLU A 264 11.19 10.75 19.59
N ARG A 265 10.44 10.38 18.56
CA ARG A 265 10.61 10.95 17.22
C ARG A 265 10.18 12.41 17.15
N ALA A 266 9.13 12.80 17.87
CA ALA A 266 8.73 14.19 17.96
C ALA A 266 9.85 15.01 18.62
N GLU A 267 10.34 14.58 19.79
CA GLU A 267 11.42 15.25 20.52
C GLU A 267 12.70 15.40 19.67
N ALA A 268 13.04 14.38 18.88
CA ALA A 268 14.19 14.46 17.98
C ALA A 268 14.02 15.47 16.83
N ALA A 269 12.78 15.79 16.42
CA ALA A 269 12.47 16.64 15.28
C ALA A 269 12.12 18.10 15.63
N ILE A 270 11.71 18.38 16.88
CA ILE A 270 11.29 19.73 17.28
C ILE A 270 12.45 20.72 17.36
N GLY A 271 13.69 20.26 17.58
CA GLY A 271 14.85 21.14 17.78
C GLY A 271 14.61 22.09 18.95
N ASP A 272 14.80 23.40 18.72
CA ASP A 272 14.60 24.43 19.74
C ASP A 272 13.14 24.93 19.86
N THR A 273 12.22 24.43 19.03
CA THR A 273 10.80 24.87 19.09
C THR A 273 10.16 24.37 20.39
N PRO A 274 9.60 25.26 21.25
CA PRO A 274 8.93 24.85 22.48
C PRO A 274 7.76 23.90 22.20
N ARG A 275 7.52 22.90 23.05
CA ARG A 275 6.46 21.89 22.85
C ARG A 275 5.07 22.52 22.68
N GLU A 276 4.80 23.62 23.36
CA GLU A 276 3.56 24.38 23.23
C GLU A 276 3.36 25.08 21.87
N LYS A 277 4.43 25.21 21.09
CA LYS A 277 4.44 25.77 19.73
C LYS A 277 4.51 24.69 18.65
N VAL A 278 4.43 23.41 19.02
CA VAL A 278 4.46 22.28 18.09
C VAL A 278 3.07 21.66 17.97
N GLY A 279 2.58 21.57 16.73
CA GLY A 279 1.43 20.77 16.35
C GLY A 279 1.83 19.34 15.99
N VAL A 280 1.02 18.35 16.37
CA VAL A 280 1.21 16.96 15.92
C VAL A 280 -0.08 16.44 15.28
N LEU A 281 0.04 15.94 14.06
CA LEU A 281 -1.06 15.32 13.31
C LEU A 281 -0.79 13.83 13.09
N LEU A 282 -1.68 12.98 13.60
CA LEU A 282 -1.66 11.53 13.36
C LEU A 282 -2.64 11.18 12.24
N VAL A 283 -2.11 10.76 11.09
CA VAL A 283 -2.91 10.39 9.92
C VAL A 283 -3.08 8.87 9.86
N GLY A 284 -4.34 8.43 9.92
CA GLY A 284 -4.74 7.06 9.64
C GLY A 284 -5.16 6.87 8.19
N HIS A 285 -5.18 5.62 7.71
CA HIS A 285 -5.69 5.32 6.37
C HIS A 285 -7.22 5.52 6.33
N GLY A 286 -7.92 4.93 7.30
CA GLY A 286 -9.37 4.85 7.34
C GLY A 286 -9.89 3.64 6.55
N GLN A 287 -11.12 3.24 6.85
CA GLN A 287 -11.82 2.15 6.17
C GLN A 287 -13.27 2.53 5.85
N PRO A 288 -13.89 1.93 4.82
CA PRO A 288 -15.30 2.10 4.55
C PRO A 288 -16.19 1.73 5.74
N ASP A 289 -17.29 2.45 5.95
CA ASP A 289 -18.27 2.18 7.03
C ASP A 289 -18.86 0.77 6.94
N GLU A 290 -18.90 0.18 5.75
CA GLU A 290 -19.39 -1.17 5.56
C GLU A 290 -18.43 -2.23 6.11
N TRP A 291 -17.12 -1.95 6.16
CA TRP A 291 -16.14 -2.83 6.79
C TRP A 291 -16.15 -2.70 8.31
N ASP A 292 -16.53 -1.54 8.87
CA ASP A 292 -16.73 -1.40 10.32
C ASP A 292 -17.78 -2.38 10.87
N LYS A 293 -18.73 -2.84 10.06
CA LYS A 293 -19.74 -3.81 10.50
C LYS A 293 -19.16 -5.23 10.64
N GLU A 294 -18.21 -5.59 9.78
CA GLU A 294 -17.62 -6.92 9.71
C GLU A 294 -16.36 -7.03 10.59
N PHE A 295 -15.57 -5.96 10.62
CA PHE A 295 -14.32 -5.83 11.37
C PHE A 295 -14.36 -4.60 12.28
N ALA A 296 -15.37 -4.51 13.15
CA ALA A 296 -15.53 -3.41 14.10
C ALA A 296 -14.29 -3.17 14.99
N THR A 297 -13.51 -4.22 15.24
CA THR A 297 -12.28 -4.15 16.03
C THR A 297 -11.19 -3.31 15.37
N GLU A 298 -11.14 -3.25 14.04
CA GLU A 298 -10.10 -2.53 13.32
C GLU A 298 -10.13 -1.03 13.61
N THR A 299 -11.25 -0.36 13.32
CA THR A 299 -11.39 1.07 13.61
C THR A 299 -11.30 1.37 15.11
N GLN A 300 -11.77 0.48 15.98
CA GLN A 300 -11.64 0.65 17.43
C GLN A 300 -10.18 0.62 17.87
N GLN A 301 -9.40 -0.36 17.42
CA GLN A 301 -7.99 -0.49 17.74
C GLN A 301 -7.17 0.66 17.15
N GLU A 302 -7.46 1.08 15.92
CA GLU A 302 -6.76 2.21 15.30
C GLU A 302 -7.01 3.53 16.06
N LYS A 303 -8.26 3.77 16.49
CA LYS A 303 -8.60 4.93 17.33
C LYS A 303 -7.90 4.83 18.69
N ALA A 304 -7.98 3.68 19.36
CA ALA A 304 -7.33 3.47 20.65
C ALA A 304 -5.80 3.68 20.58
N PHE A 305 -5.16 3.23 19.49
CA PHE A 305 -3.75 3.45 19.23
C PHE A 305 -3.41 4.95 19.14
N LYS A 306 -4.15 5.70 18.31
CA LYS A 306 -3.94 7.14 18.12
C LYS A 306 -4.23 7.93 19.40
N GLU A 307 -5.27 7.57 20.14
CA GLU A 307 -5.59 8.17 21.43
C GLU A 307 -4.49 7.91 22.48
N ALA A 308 -3.91 6.71 22.50
CA ALA A 308 -2.79 6.42 23.39
C ALA A 308 -1.54 7.22 23.04
N ILE A 309 -1.25 7.43 21.75
CA ILE A 309 -0.17 8.31 21.29
C ILE A 309 -0.44 9.77 21.71
N MET A 310 -1.66 10.28 21.50
CA MET A 310 -2.02 11.63 21.93
C MET A 310 -1.87 11.82 23.44
N ARG A 311 -2.27 10.84 24.24
CA ARG A 311 -2.03 10.87 25.70
C ARG A 311 -0.54 10.90 26.03
N ALA A 312 0.28 10.05 25.39
CA ALA A 312 1.72 10.03 25.61
C ALA A 312 2.40 11.36 25.23
N LEU A 313 1.96 12.01 24.14
CA LEU A 313 2.42 13.35 23.75
C LEU A 313 1.96 14.41 24.77
N GLY A 314 0.72 14.36 25.23
CA GLY A 314 0.22 15.27 26.27
C GLY A 314 1.00 15.14 27.59
N GLU A 315 1.29 13.91 28.02
CA GLU A 315 2.14 13.63 29.19
C GLU A 315 3.58 14.14 29.02
N ALA A 316 4.09 14.18 27.79
CA ALA A 316 5.38 14.78 27.46
C ALA A 316 5.34 16.33 27.43
N GLY A 317 4.17 16.96 27.58
CA GLY A 317 4.02 18.41 27.67
C GLY A 317 3.63 19.10 26.37
N TYR A 318 3.20 18.35 25.34
CA TYR A 318 2.54 18.96 24.18
C TYR A 318 1.14 19.42 24.56
N ARG A 319 0.71 20.56 24.01
CA ARG A 319 -0.63 21.10 24.27
C ARG A 319 -1.70 20.27 23.61
N ALA A 320 -2.76 19.93 24.33
CA ALA A 320 -3.84 19.08 23.83
C ALA A 320 -4.53 19.68 22.60
N GLU A 321 -4.72 21.00 22.57
CA GLU A 321 -5.26 21.72 21.42
C GLU A 321 -4.36 21.63 20.17
N ASN A 322 -3.08 21.32 20.33
CA ASN A 322 -2.12 21.16 19.25
C ASN A 322 -1.92 19.70 18.81
N LEU A 323 -2.75 18.77 19.31
CA LEU A 323 -2.73 17.36 18.92
C LEU A 323 -3.99 17.04 18.12
N ALA A 324 -3.82 16.44 16.95
CA ALA A 324 -4.93 16.13 16.05
C ALA A 324 -4.82 14.74 15.42
N VAL A 325 -5.97 14.19 15.06
CA VAL A 325 -6.10 12.97 14.24
C VAL A 325 -6.82 13.34 12.95
N ALA A 326 -6.37 12.79 11.84
CA ALA A 326 -7.04 12.87 10.55
C ALA A 326 -6.99 11.53 9.80
N TRP A 327 -7.71 11.48 8.69
CA TRP A 327 -7.86 10.28 7.87
C TRP A 327 -7.63 10.57 6.40
N MET A 328 -6.87 9.70 5.73
CA MET A 328 -6.64 9.82 4.29
C MET A 328 -7.95 9.63 3.54
N GLU A 329 -8.61 8.49 3.74
CA GLU A 329 -9.78 8.06 2.97
C GLU A 329 -10.92 7.63 3.90
N PHE A 330 -12.14 7.59 3.36
CA PHE A 330 -13.38 7.07 3.96
C PHE A 330 -13.92 7.75 5.24
N LYS A 331 -13.07 8.36 6.05
CA LYS A 331 -13.40 8.98 7.33
C LYS A 331 -13.08 10.47 7.32
N GLU A 332 -13.69 11.16 8.29
CA GLU A 332 -13.43 12.55 8.64
C GLU A 332 -12.81 12.64 10.04
N PRO A 333 -12.02 13.68 10.34
CA PRO A 333 -11.67 14.82 9.48
C PRO A 333 -10.54 14.51 8.48
N LYS A 334 -10.51 15.20 7.33
CA LYS A 334 -9.34 15.21 6.43
C LYS A 334 -8.14 15.98 7.00
N PRO A 335 -6.90 15.71 6.52
CA PRO A 335 -5.70 16.39 7.01
C PRO A 335 -5.73 17.91 6.87
N ALA A 336 -6.10 18.45 5.70
CA ALA A 336 -6.06 19.89 5.45
C ALA A 336 -6.88 20.75 6.44
N PRO A 337 -8.15 20.42 6.76
CA PRO A 337 -8.89 21.10 7.83
C PRO A 337 -8.17 21.09 9.18
N LYS A 338 -7.58 19.96 9.58
CA LYS A 338 -6.87 19.86 10.87
C LYS A 338 -5.55 20.62 10.89
N ILE A 339 -4.83 20.67 9.78
CA ILE A 339 -3.67 21.55 9.66
C ILE A 339 -4.07 23.01 9.88
N LYS A 340 -5.18 23.47 9.29
CA LYS A 340 -5.65 24.85 9.48
C LYS A 340 -6.03 25.14 10.93
N GLU A 341 -6.65 24.19 11.63
CA GLU A 341 -6.93 24.32 13.06
C GLU A 341 -5.64 24.44 13.88
N LEU A 342 -4.63 23.59 13.63
CA LEU A 342 -3.34 23.67 14.32
C LEU A 342 -2.65 25.02 14.08
N VAL A 343 -2.68 25.52 12.84
CA VAL A 343 -2.17 26.86 12.50
C VAL A 343 -2.89 27.95 13.28
N ALA A 344 -4.22 27.87 13.40
CA ALA A 344 -5.02 28.84 14.15
C ALA A 344 -4.68 28.86 15.65
N ASN A 345 -4.15 27.77 16.19
CA ASN A 345 -3.68 27.68 17.58
C ASN A 345 -2.30 28.33 17.80
N GLY A 346 -1.69 28.87 16.74
CA GLY A 346 -0.43 29.63 16.83
C GLY A 346 0.81 28.75 16.99
N VAL A 347 0.77 27.54 16.40
CA VAL A 347 1.96 26.67 16.26
C VAL A 347 2.94 27.25 15.24
N GLU A 348 4.22 26.99 15.44
CA GLU A 348 5.31 27.39 14.54
C GLU A 348 5.80 26.21 13.69
N LYS A 349 5.54 24.99 14.17
CA LYS A 349 5.96 23.74 13.55
C LYS A 349 4.87 22.70 13.67
N ILE A 350 4.60 21.94 12.61
CA ILE A 350 3.67 20.82 12.60
C ILE A 350 4.39 19.57 12.14
N LEU A 351 4.38 18.56 13.01
CA LEU A 351 4.84 17.21 12.72
C LEU A 351 3.65 16.38 12.29
N PHE A 352 3.71 15.70 11.14
CA PHE A 352 2.63 14.81 10.72
C PHE A 352 3.13 13.40 10.44
N TYR A 353 2.41 12.41 10.94
CA TYR A 353 2.76 11.00 10.88
C TYR A 353 1.76 10.21 10.05
N SER A 354 2.26 9.26 9.26
CA SER A 354 1.47 8.14 8.76
C SER A 354 1.33 7.09 9.86
N ALA A 355 0.52 7.41 10.86
CA ALA A 355 0.54 6.76 12.17
C ALA A 355 0.25 5.26 12.10
N CYS A 356 -0.50 4.78 11.10
CA CYS A 356 -0.90 3.37 11.00
C CYS A 356 -0.17 2.61 9.90
N ILE A 357 0.93 3.17 9.37
CA ILE A 357 1.74 2.55 8.32
C ILE A 357 3.05 2.06 8.95
N SER A 358 3.40 0.80 8.70
CA SER A 358 4.52 0.12 9.36
C SER A 358 5.89 0.51 8.83
N ALA A 359 6.01 0.86 7.55
CA ALA A 359 7.23 1.34 6.93
C ALA A 359 6.86 2.28 5.78
N ASP A 360 7.78 3.12 5.35
CA ASP A 360 7.48 4.08 4.30
C ASP A 360 6.96 3.42 3.01
N THR A 361 5.89 4.01 2.47
CA THR A 361 5.16 3.58 1.26
C THR A 361 4.83 4.77 0.37
N VAL A 362 4.23 4.50 -0.79
CA VAL A 362 3.57 5.55 -1.58
C VAL A 362 2.59 6.37 -0.73
N HIS A 363 1.89 5.76 0.23
CA HIS A 363 0.94 6.51 1.05
C HIS A 363 1.63 7.53 1.98
N SER A 364 2.72 7.13 2.66
CA SER A 364 3.43 8.03 3.59
C SER A 364 4.30 9.08 2.90
N GLN A 365 4.83 8.76 1.72
CA GLN A 365 5.75 9.64 0.99
C GLN A 365 5.06 10.53 -0.05
N CYS A 366 3.83 10.21 -0.42
CA CYS A 366 3.12 10.82 -1.55
C CYS A 366 1.76 11.35 -1.11
N ASP A 367 0.87 10.47 -0.65
CA ASP A 367 -0.54 10.81 -0.45
C ASP A 367 -0.78 11.65 0.81
N VAL A 368 -0.19 11.27 1.94
CA VAL A 368 -0.30 12.05 3.18
C VAL A 368 0.29 13.45 3.00
N PRO A 369 1.50 13.63 2.44
CA PRO A 369 2.02 14.96 2.13
C PRO A 369 1.10 15.80 1.24
N ASP A 370 0.55 15.25 0.15
CA ASP A 370 -0.36 15.99 -0.72
C ASP A 370 -1.62 16.48 0.03
N LEU A 371 -2.22 15.61 0.86
CA LEU A 371 -3.39 15.95 1.66
C LEU A 371 -3.11 17.01 2.73
N VAL A 372 -1.89 17.01 3.29
CA VAL A 372 -1.43 18.02 4.26
C VAL A 372 -1.15 19.35 3.55
N LEU A 373 -0.44 19.32 2.42
CA LEU A 373 -0.05 20.51 1.66
C LEU A 373 -1.25 21.24 1.05
N ALA A 374 -2.35 20.54 0.78
CA ALA A 374 -3.62 21.14 0.37
C ALA A 374 -4.18 22.18 1.38
N ALA A 375 -3.65 22.22 2.62
CA ALA A 375 -3.99 23.25 3.59
C ALA A 375 -3.51 24.66 3.20
N ASN A 376 -2.49 24.79 2.33
CA ASN A 376 -1.85 26.05 1.94
C ASN A 376 -1.41 26.88 3.16
N VAL A 377 -0.54 26.30 4.00
CA VAL A 377 -0.07 26.98 5.23
C VAL A 377 0.77 28.23 4.91
N PRO A 378 0.73 29.27 5.75
CA PRO A 378 1.54 30.48 5.57
C PRO A 378 3.06 30.23 5.55
N GLU A 379 3.78 31.07 4.82
CA GLU A 379 5.24 31.16 4.88
C GLU A 379 5.67 31.53 6.31
N GLY A 380 6.33 30.60 7.00
CA GLY A 380 6.75 30.76 8.41
C GLY A 380 6.37 29.57 9.30
N ILE A 381 5.44 28.72 8.87
CA ILE A 381 5.10 27.49 9.59
C ILE A 381 5.83 26.31 8.97
N SER A 382 6.64 25.61 9.77
CA SER A 382 7.38 24.44 9.31
C SER A 382 6.49 23.20 9.31
N LEU A 383 6.32 22.55 8.16
CA LEU A 383 5.66 21.25 8.04
C LEU A 383 6.72 20.15 7.90
N ILE A 384 6.72 19.17 8.79
CA ILE A 384 7.68 18.06 8.77
C ILE A 384 6.92 16.74 8.61
N ASN A 385 7.17 16.06 7.48
CA ASN A 385 6.71 14.70 7.27
C ASN A 385 7.54 13.75 8.14
N MET A 386 6.91 13.16 9.13
CA MET A 386 7.54 12.17 10.00
C MET A 386 7.41 10.75 9.44
N GLY A 387 6.72 10.54 8.31
CA GLY A 387 6.62 9.24 7.65
C GLY A 387 5.92 8.16 8.49
N ALA A 388 6.24 6.91 8.17
CA ALA A 388 5.75 5.69 8.83
C ALA A 388 6.57 5.36 10.10
N TRP A 389 6.42 4.17 10.70
CA TRP A 389 7.22 3.78 11.90
C TRP A 389 8.69 3.56 11.60
N ASP A 390 8.98 3.07 10.38
CA ASP A 390 10.31 2.76 9.87
C ASP A 390 11.18 1.94 10.84
N ASN A 391 12.49 1.98 10.66
CA ASN A 391 13.41 1.13 11.40
C ASN A 391 13.82 1.73 12.75
N SER A 392 12.84 2.17 13.55
CA SER A 392 13.08 2.66 14.91
C SER A 392 13.43 1.51 15.87
N SER A 393 14.36 1.76 16.79
CA SER A 393 14.71 0.84 17.89
C SER A 393 13.50 0.47 18.75
N GLN A 394 12.55 1.40 18.96
CA GLN A 394 11.32 1.13 19.69
C GLN A 394 10.39 0.19 18.91
N THR A 395 10.32 0.31 17.58
CA THR A 395 9.55 -0.60 16.73
C THR A 395 10.10 -2.02 16.80
N ILE A 396 11.43 -2.16 16.71
CA ILE A 396 12.12 -3.46 16.85
C ILE A 396 11.85 -4.08 18.21
N ARG A 397 11.96 -3.27 19.28
CA ARG A 397 11.67 -3.69 20.64
C ARG A 397 10.21 -4.13 20.80
N ALA A 398 9.26 -3.36 20.30
CA ALA A 398 7.83 -3.68 20.40
C ALA A 398 7.48 -5.00 19.70
N ILE A 399 8.05 -5.25 18.52
CA ILE A 399 7.85 -6.51 17.79
C ILE A 399 8.51 -7.68 18.55
N THR A 400 9.72 -7.47 19.08
CA THR A 400 10.41 -8.48 19.90
C THR A 400 9.60 -8.83 21.15
N GLU A 401 9.03 -7.83 21.84
CA GLU A 401 8.15 -8.02 23.00
C GLU A 401 6.90 -8.86 22.64
N ARG A 402 6.34 -8.70 21.42
CA ARG A 402 5.23 -9.53 20.94
C ARG A 402 5.62 -10.97 20.67
N ILE A 403 6.78 -11.18 20.05
CA ILE A 403 7.30 -12.53 19.76
C ILE A 403 7.59 -13.24 21.09
N ASP A 404 8.29 -12.59 22.02
CA ASP A 404 8.65 -13.14 23.32
C ASP A 404 7.42 -13.53 24.16
N ALA A 405 6.31 -12.81 24.03
CA ALA A 405 5.07 -13.10 24.77
C ALA A 405 4.38 -14.41 24.35
N VAL A 406 4.68 -14.94 23.16
CA VAL A 406 4.06 -16.15 22.61
C VAL A 406 5.07 -17.24 22.27
N LYS A 407 6.35 -17.04 22.60
CA LYS A 407 7.41 -18.03 22.46
C LYS A 407 7.42 -18.95 23.66
#